data_AF-A0A2G5J5B9-F1
#
_entry.id   AF-A0A2G5J5B9-F1
#
_cell.length_a   1.000
_cell.length_b   1.000
_cell.length_c   1.000
_cell.angle_alpha   90.00
_cell.angle_beta   90.00
_cell.angle_gamma   90.00
#
_symmetry.space_group_name_H-M   'P 1'
#
loop_
_entity.id
_entity.type
_entity.pdbx_description
1 polymer ?
#
loop_
_entity_poly.entity_id
_entity_poly.type
_entity_poly.pdbx_seq_one_letter_code
_entity_poly.pdbx_strand_id
1 'polypeptide(L)'
;MRSQMRDRYNTARLDRELGCPFHGNAQWRHIRDNSPEEWEDVVEFDAAIRRGNARANATGNRLLGEAFLHRSRVPLSEAPIDHITAAEWAAMQQELTDVQPDLEELEQGVIDGCSPWACRGEVAPVQDDFGLAS
;
A
#
# COMPACT_ATOMS: atom_id res chain seq x y z
N MET A 1 20.84 -0.60 34.54
CA MET A 1 19.95 -1.53 33.80
C MET A 1 19.74 -1.05 32.35
N ARG A 2 20.80 -1.03 31.52
CA ARG A 2 20.77 -0.62 30.10
C ARG A 2 21.42 -1.65 29.16
N SER A 3 21.54 -2.89 29.64
CA SER A 3 22.32 -3.95 28.99
C SER A 3 21.47 -5.09 28.41
N GLN A 4 20.15 -5.07 28.56
CA GLN A 4 19.26 -6.16 28.10
C GLN A 4 18.36 -5.80 26.90
N MET A 5 18.43 -4.57 26.37
CA MET A 5 17.64 -4.16 25.19
C MET A 5 18.39 -4.22 23.86
N ARG A 6 19.68 -4.59 23.86
CA ARG A 6 20.52 -4.68 22.64
C ARG A 6 20.74 -6.10 22.11
N ASP A 7 20.03 -7.09 22.65
CA ASP A 7 20.10 -8.49 22.17
C ASP A 7 18.92 -8.89 21.26
N ARG A 8 17.88 -8.06 21.12
CA ARG A 8 16.75 -8.37 20.22
C ARG A 8 16.99 -8.00 18.76
N TYR A 9 17.99 -7.17 18.47
CA TYR A 9 18.25 -6.58 17.15
C TYR A 9 19.67 -6.89 16.66
N ASN A 10 20.13 -8.12 16.84
CA ASN A 10 21.24 -8.60 16.02
C ASN A 10 20.66 -8.76 14.61
N THR A 11 21.19 -8.02 13.63
CA THR A 11 20.81 -8.07 12.21
C THR A 11 20.81 -9.49 11.61
N ALA A 12 21.33 -10.49 12.34
CA ALA A 12 21.24 -11.90 12.03
C ALA A 12 19.93 -12.61 12.47
N ARG A 13 19.01 -11.97 13.19
CA ARG A 13 17.83 -12.63 13.80
C ARG A 13 16.56 -11.79 13.79
N LEU A 14 16.17 -11.28 12.63
CA LEU A 14 14.78 -10.86 12.43
C LEU A 14 13.83 -12.03 12.70
N ASP A 15 12.66 -11.71 13.25
CA ASP A 15 11.59 -12.70 13.36
C ASP A 15 11.22 -13.27 11.99
N ARG A 16 10.87 -14.56 11.96
CA ARG A 16 10.59 -15.31 10.73
C ARG A 16 9.42 -14.69 9.96
N GLU A 17 8.47 -14.08 10.67
CA GLU A 17 7.36 -13.36 10.03
C GLU A 17 7.79 -11.99 9.51
N LEU A 18 8.61 -11.24 10.24
CA LEU A 18 8.99 -9.88 9.86
C LEU A 18 9.89 -9.85 8.60
N GLY A 19 10.83 -10.78 8.48
CA GLY A 19 11.74 -10.91 7.32
C GLY A 19 11.30 -11.93 6.26
N CYS A 20 10.01 -12.27 6.16
CA CYS A 20 9.55 -13.31 5.24
C CYS A 20 9.68 -12.87 3.77
N PRO A 21 10.41 -13.61 2.90
CA PRO A 21 10.54 -13.28 1.48
C PRO A 21 9.26 -13.48 0.66
N PHE A 22 8.20 -14.01 1.29
CA PHE A 22 6.90 -14.24 0.65
C PHE A 22 5.89 -13.10 0.90
N HIS A 23 6.27 -12.05 1.62
CA HIS A 23 5.39 -10.91 1.81
C HIS A 23 5.08 -10.18 0.50
N GLY A 24 3.78 -9.88 0.33
CA GLY A 24 3.30 -9.03 -0.76
C GLY A 24 3.46 -7.54 -0.47
N ASN A 25 3.21 -6.71 -1.49
CA ASN A 25 3.27 -5.25 -1.38
C ASN A 25 2.41 -4.70 -0.22
N ALA A 26 1.19 -5.20 -0.05
CA ALA A 26 0.30 -4.78 1.04
C ALA A 26 0.90 -5.02 2.43
N GLN A 27 1.58 -6.15 2.64
CA GLN A 27 2.21 -6.48 3.92
C GLN A 27 3.42 -5.58 4.19
N TRP A 28 4.24 -5.32 3.16
CA TRP A 28 5.36 -4.38 3.29
C TRP A 28 4.90 -2.96 3.59
N ARG A 29 3.85 -2.47 2.91
CA ARG A 29 3.21 -1.19 3.23
C ARG A 29 2.69 -1.17 4.67
N HIS A 30 2.04 -2.24 5.12
CA HIS A 30 1.54 -2.34 6.49
C HIS A 30 2.67 -2.17 7.53
N ILE A 31 3.79 -2.89 7.36
CA ILE A 31 4.96 -2.77 8.26
C ILE A 31 5.52 -1.35 8.20
N ARG A 32 5.75 -0.80 6.99
CA ARG A 32 6.26 0.57 6.80
C ARG A 32 5.40 1.62 7.51
N ASP A 33 4.09 1.51 7.36
CA ASP A 33 3.15 2.57 7.75
C ASP A 33 2.75 2.46 9.23
N ASN A 34 2.81 1.26 9.84
CA ASN A 34 2.37 1.01 11.22
C ASN A 34 3.53 0.76 12.20
N SER A 35 4.69 0.36 11.70
CA SER A 35 5.87 -0.01 12.51
C SER A 35 7.19 0.50 11.90
N PRO A 36 7.49 1.82 12.00
CA PRO A 36 8.70 2.39 11.39
C PRO A 36 10.02 1.78 11.87
N GLU A 37 10.11 1.40 13.15
CA GLU A 37 11.31 0.72 13.70
C GLU A 37 11.49 -0.67 13.07
N GLU A 38 10.42 -1.46 12.99
CA GLU A 38 10.45 -2.78 12.36
C GLU A 38 10.74 -2.68 10.85
N TRP A 39 10.29 -1.60 10.20
CA TRP A 39 10.61 -1.29 8.81
C TRP A 39 12.10 -1.03 8.60
N GLU A 40 12.74 -0.25 9.47
CA GLU A 40 14.19 -0.03 9.43
C GLU A 40 14.95 -1.35 9.60
N ASP A 41 14.52 -2.21 10.54
CA ASP A 41 15.16 -3.51 10.76
C ASP A 41 15.09 -4.44 9.53
N VAL A 42 13.93 -4.50 8.84
CA VAL A 42 13.80 -5.33 7.62
C VAL A 42 14.60 -4.78 6.44
N VAL A 43 14.73 -3.46 6.32
CA VAL A 43 15.57 -2.83 5.30
C VAL A 43 17.05 -3.10 5.59
N GLU A 44 17.49 -3.01 6.85
CA GLU A 44 18.87 -3.34 7.23
C GLU A 44 19.17 -4.81 6.97
N PHE A 45 18.24 -5.71 7.29
CA PHE A 45 18.39 -7.13 7.00
C PHE A 45 18.46 -7.42 5.50
N ASP A 46 17.59 -6.83 4.67
CA ASP A 46 17.63 -6.97 3.21
C ASP A 46 19.02 -6.60 2.66
N ALA A 47 19.62 -5.53 3.17
CA ALA A 47 20.98 -5.15 2.81
C ALA A 47 22.03 -6.17 3.28
N ALA A 48 21.86 -6.72 4.49
CA ALA A 48 22.80 -7.66 5.08
C ALA A 48 22.81 -9.05 4.39
N ILE A 49 21.66 -9.53 3.89
CA ILE A 49 21.55 -10.88 3.30
C ILE A 49 22.13 -11.00 1.90
N ARG A 50 22.46 -9.89 1.22
CA ARG A 50 22.88 -9.89 -0.19
C ARG A 50 24.01 -10.88 -0.48
N ARG A 51 25.00 -11.00 0.41
CA ARG A 51 26.15 -11.89 0.21
C ARG A 51 25.95 -13.30 0.78
N GLY A 52 24.69 -13.70 0.99
CA GLY A 52 24.33 -14.93 1.66
C GLY A 52 24.22 -14.75 3.16
N ASN A 53 23.33 -15.54 3.78
CA ASN A 53 23.18 -15.50 5.22
C ASN A 53 24.44 -16.07 5.91
N ALA A 54 24.72 -15.59 7.12
CA ALA A 54 25.93 -15.98 7.87
C ALA A 54 26.06 -17.51 8.03
N ARG A 55 24.94 -18.22 8.18
CA ARG A 55 24.90 -19.67 8.33
C ARG A 55 25.34 -20.41 7.05
N ALA A 56 24.82 -20.01 5.89
CA ALA A 56 25.13 -20.59 4.59
C ALA A 56 26.59 -20.33 4.21
N ASN A 57 27.08 -19.13 4.51
CA ASN A 57 28.49 -18.78 4.35
C ASN A 57 29.40 -19.62 5.25
N ALA A 58 29.01 -19.85 6.52
CA ALA A 58 29.76 -20.68 7.46
C ALA A 58 29.80 -22.17 7.05
N THR A 59 28.78 -22.68 6.37
CA THR A 59 28.75 -24.06 5.85
C THR A 59 29.40 -24.21 4.47
N GLY A 60 30.06 -23.16 3.95
CA GLY A 60 30.72 -23.19 2.63
C GLY A 60 29.78 -23.07 1.43
N ASN A 61 28.48 -22.89 1.65
CA ASN A 61 27.46 -22.74 0.63
C ASN A 61 27.22 -21.26 0.35
N ARG A 62 28.24 -20.60 -0.21
CA ARG A 62 28.15 -19.18 -0.58
C ARG A 62 27.10 -19.00 -1.69
N LEU A 63 26.32 -17.93 -1.61
CA LEU A 63 25.43 -17.55 -2.71
C LEU A 63 26.27 -17.17 -3.93
N LEU A 64 25.83 -17.62 -5.11
CA LEU A 64 26.40 -17.25 -6.40
C LEU A 64 25.87 -15.91 -6.93
N GLY A 65 25.01 -15.24 -6.16
CA GLY A 65 24.38 -13.97 -6.50
C GLY A 65 23.87 -13.24 -5.26
N GLU A 66 23.05 -12.21 -5.46
CA GLU A 66 22.50 -11.41 -4.37
C GLU A 66 21.10 -11.87 -3.93
N ALA A 67 20.88 -11.93 -2.62
CA ALA A 67 19.56 -12.14 -2.05
C ALA A 67 18.82 -10.81 -1.83
N PHE A 68 17.51 -10.82 -2.07
CA PHE A 68 16.59 -9.71 -1.85
C PHE A 68 15.32 -10.26 -1.19
N LEU A 69 14.72 -9.51 -0.28
CA LEU A 69 13.43 -9.84 0.31
C LEU A 69 12.28 -9.61 -0.67
N HIS A 70 12.38 -8.57 -1.49
CA HIS A 70 11.32 -8.23 -2.43
C HIS A 70 11.43 -9.03 -3.74
N ARG A 71 10.29 -9.52 -4.25
CA ARG A 71 10.21 -10.36 -5.47
C ARG A 71 10.79 -9.71 -6.73
N SER A 72 10.87 -8.38 -6.80
CA SER A 72 11.46 -7.67 -7.94
C SER A 72 12.98 -7.72 -7.96
N ARG A 73 13.62 -8.25 -6.90
CA ARG A 73 15.09 -8.32 -6.76
C ARG A 73 15.75 -6.95 -6.80
N VAL A 74 15.14 -6.00 -6.10
CA VAL A 74 15.70 -4.66 -5.83
C VAL A 74 15.72 -4.45 -4.32
N PRO A 75 16.53 -3.52 -3.80
CA PRO A 75 16.57 -3.23 -2.37
C PRO A 75 15.18 -2.94 -1.82
N LEU A 76 14.85 -3.45 -0.63
CA LEU A 76 13.51 -3.29 -0.06
C LEU A 76 13.10 -1.81 0.09
N SER A 77 14.05 -0.94 0.40
CA SER A 77 13.86 0.53 0.47
C SER A 77 13.51 1.19 -0.87
N GLU A 78 13.82 0.54 -1.99
CA GLU A 78 13.60 1.02 -3.37
C GLU A 78 12.51 0.22 -4.09
N ALA A 79 11.99 -0.83 -3.46
CA ALA A 79 11.02 -1.72 -4.06
C ALA A 79 9.72 -0.99 -4.39
N PRO A 80 9.03 -1.35 -5.48
CA PRO A 80 7.76 -0.73 -5.88
C PRO A 80 6.61 -1.26 -5.01
N ILE A 81 6.72 -1.09 -3.69
CA ILE A 81 5.74 -1.54 -2.70
C ILE A 81 4.45 -0.73 -2.76
N ASP A 82 4.48 0.48 -3.32
CA ASP A 82 3.28 1.31 -3.52
C ASP A 82 2.50 0.94 -4.79
N HIS A 83 3.02 0.03 -5.61
CA HIS A 83 2.26 -0.45 -6.76
C HIS A 83 1.07 -1.29 -6.28
N ILE A 84 -0.14 -0.86 -6.65
CA ILE A 84 -1.40 -1.55 -6.39
C ILE A 84 -1.75 -2.40 -7.60
N THR A 85 -1.97 -3.68 -7.39
CA THR A 85 -2.38 -4.61 -8.44
C THR A 85 -3.85 -4.43 -8.81
N ALA A 86 -4.24 -4.83 -10.02
CA ALA A 86 -5.64 -4.80 -10.44
C ALA A 86 -6.57 -5.60 -9.49
N ALA A 87 -6.07 -6.70 -8.92
CA ALA A 87 -6.82 -7.50 -7.95
C ALA A 87 -7.03 -6.78 -6.62
N GLU A 88 -5.99 -6.12 -6.09
CA GLU A 88 -6.12 -5.28 -4.88
C GLU A 88 -7.08 -4.11 -5.14
N TRP A 89 -7.00 -3.48 -6.31
CA TRP A 89 -7.92 -2.40 -6.69
C TRP A 89 -9.38 -2.87 -6.77
N ALA A 90 -9.63 -4.00 -7.42
CA ALA A 90 -10.97 -4.58 -7.51
C ALA A 90 -11.56 -4.91 -6.11
N ALA A 91 -10.74 -5.39 -5.18
CA ALA A 91 -11.19 -5.66 -3.81
C ALA A 91 -11.62 -4.37 -3.08
N MET A 92 -10.87 -3.27 -3.21
CA MET A 92 -11.22 -1.98 -2.59
C MET A 92 -12.52 -1.38 -3.16
N GLN A 93 -12.80 -1.59 -4.45
CA GLN A 93 -14.03 -1.10 -5.06
C GLN A 93 -15.29 -1.79 -4.52
N GLN A 94 -15.19 -3.07 -4.16
CA GLN A 94 -16.31 -3.78 -3.56
C GLN A 94 -16.71 -3.19 -2.21
N GLU A 95 -15.73 -2.78 -1.37
CA GLU A 95 -16.01 -2.15 -0.08
C GLU A 95 -16.70 -0.78 -0.20
N LEU A 96 -16.40 -0.02 -1.27
CA LEU A 96 -17.02 1.30 -1.51
C LEU A 96 -18.46 1.20 -2.05
N THR A 97 -18.81 0.06 -2.66
CA THR A 97 -20.13 -0.12 -3.31
C THR A 97 -21.25 -0.35 -2.29
N ASP A 98 -20.93 -0.77 -1.06
CA ASP A 98 -21.93 -1.01 0.01
C ASP A 98 -22.56 0.28 0.57
N VAL A 99 -22.00 1.45 0.25
CA VAL A 99 -22.65 2.76 0.45
C VAL A 99 -23.27 3.16 -0.89
N GLN A 100 -24.38 2.50 -1.25
CA GLN A 100 -24.97 2.62 -2.58
C GLN A 100 -25.69 3.98 -2.75
N PRO A 101 -25.21 4.92 -3.60
CA PRO A 101 -26.13 5.75 -4.36
C PRO A 101 -27.02 4.85 -5.22
N ASP A 102 -28.20 5.34 -5.58
CA ASP A 102 -29.07 4.64 -6.51
C ASP A 102 -28.31 4.37 -7.82
N LEU A 103 -27.98 3.10 -8.10
CA LEU A 103 -27.24 2.70 -9.30
C LEU A 103 -27.97 3.16 -10.57
N GLU A 104 -29.30 3.20 -10.52
CA GLU A 104 -30.13 3.66 -11.62
C GLU A 104 -29.91 5.16 -11.86
N GLU A 105 -29.78 5.97 -10.80
CA GLU A 105 -29.44 7.39 -10.88
C GLU A 105 -28.01 7.63 -11.40
N LEU A 106 -27.04 6.77 -11.05
CA LEU A 106 -25.67 6.87 -11.58
C LEU A 106 -25.60 6.54 -13.07
N GLU A 107 -26.27 5.48 -13.51
CA GLU A 107 -26.25 5.03 -14.91
C GLU A 107 -27.11 5.92 -15.82
N GLN A 108 -28.24 6.42 -15.32
CA GLN A 108 -29.22 7.17 -16.12
C GLN A 108 -29.18 8.68 -15.86
N GLY A 109 -28.50 9.11 -14.78
CA GLY A 109 -28.54 10.47 -14.27
C GLY A 109 -29.82 10.78 -13.51
N VAL A 110 -29.81 11.85 -12.70
CA VAL A 110 -31.04 12.38 -12.08
C VAL A 110 -31.99 12.87 -13.17
N ILE A 111 -33.13 12.20 -13.31
CA ILE A 111 -34.27 12.68 -14.10
C ILE A 111 -34.81 13.93 -13.38
N ASP A 112 -34.87 15.07 -14.08
CA ASP A 112 -35.19 16.41 -13.52
C ASP A 112 -34.06 17.11 -12.72
N GLY A 113 -32.80 16.69 -12.92
CA GLY A 113 -31.65 17.35 -12.33
C GLY A 113 -31.38 18.76 -12.90
N CYS A 114 -31.19 19.74 -12.03
CA CYS A 114 -30.65 21.05 -12.37
C CYS A 114 -29.12 21.02 -12.19
N SER A 115 -28.38 20.88 -13.28
CA SER A 115 -26.92 20.98 -13.24
C SER A 115 -26.46 22.40 -13.59
N PRO A 116 -25.25 22.84 -13.21
CA PRO A 116 -24.73 24.17 -13.53
C PRO A 116 -24.63 24.48 -15.03
N TRP A 117 -24.73 23.46 -15.89
CA TRP A 117 -24.50 23.59 -17.34
C TRP A 117 -25.71 23.19 -18.19
N ALA A 118 -26.76 22.61 -17.60
CA ALA A 118 -28.03 22.31 -18.27
C ALA A 118 -29.12 21.92 -17.26
N CYS A 119 -30.35 22.36 -17.51
CA CYS A 119 -31.56 21.81 -16.90
C CYS A 119 -32.07 20.64 -17.75
N ARG A 120 -32.16 19.43 -17.18
CA ARG A 120 -32.83 18.29 -17.81
C ARG A 120 -34.14 18.01 -17.09
N GLY A 121 -35.15 18.87 -17.27
CA GLY A 121 -36.48 18.63 -16.72
C GLY A 121 -37.54 19.56 -17.31
N GLU A 122 -38.82 19.16 -17.17
CA GLU A 122 -39.99 19.93 -17.63
C GLU A 122 -40.40 21.05 -16.65
N VAL A 123 -39.63 21.21 -15.58
CA VAL A 123 -39.86 22.23 -14.55
C VAL A 123 -39.41 23.58 -15.06
N ALA A 124 -40.35 24.54 -15.13
CA ALA A 124 -40.04 25.92 -15.49
C ALA A 124 -38.92 26.46 -14.57
N PRO A 125 -37.89 27.12 -15.12
CA PRO A 125 -36.79 27.62 -14.31
C PRO A 125 -37.32 28.64 -13.29
N VAL A 126 -37.22 28.32 -12.00
CA VAL A 126 -37.34 29.32 -10.94
C VAL A 126 -36.04 30.11 -10.99
N GLN A 127 -36.10 31.29 -11.58
CA GLN A 127 -35.04 32.28 -11.50
C GLN A 127 -35.02 32.80 -10.06
N ASP A 128 -34.26 32.17 -9.18
CA ASP A 128 -33.86 32.85 -7.96
C ASP A 128 -32.87 33.95 -8.37
N ASP A 129 -33.20 35.18 -7.97
CA ASP A 129 -32.36 36.36 -8.15
C ASP A 129 -31.10 36.19 -7.28
N PHE A 130 -30.14 35.42 -7.77
CA PHE A 130 -28.79 35.42 -7.23
C PHE A 130 -28.21 36.78 -7.56
N GLY A 131 -28.38 37.74 -6.64
CA GLY A 131 -27.95 39.12 -6.76
C GLY A 131 -26.47 39.24 -7.13
N LEU A 132 -26.19 39.10 -8.42
CA LEU A 132 -24.89 39.33 -9.03
C LEU A 132 -24.79 40.84 -9.17
N ALA A 133 -24.01 41.39 -8.23
CA ALA A 133 -23.61 42.78 -8.07
C ALA A 133 -23.87 43.70 -9.26
N SER A 134 -24.65 44.75 -9.00
CA SER A 134 -24.66 45.99 -9.78
C SER A 134 -23.34 46.75 -9.63
#